data_AF-A0A8H7L322-F1
#
_entry.id   AF-A0A8H7L322-F1
#
_cell.length_a   1.000
_cell.length_b   1.000
_cell.length_c   1.000
_cell.angle_alpha   90.00
_cell.angle_beta   90.00
_cell.angle_gamma   90.00
#
_symmetry.space_group_name_H-M   'P 1'
#
loop_
_entity.id
_entity.type
_entity.pdbx_description
1 polymer ?
#
loop_
_entity_poly.entity_id
_entity_poly.type
_entity_poly.pdbx_seq_one_letter_code
_entity_poly.pdbx_strand_id
1 'polypeptide(L)'
;MSTTIQVEGILYNIHRYFFERDSSIFRSTLESTPASNTGAPLVLPDITCSDFDEFLSILYPIDFCRPANKTTQQWASILLLADKWGFESIRLLAIDCLATAAPVDKIVLGRRYRIAAWLPGAYNAVCTREAPLTVEEGIRLGVEDVVRIAAARQAYGCGKPRFEKRHLAHDIWEIFGLERPAEEENDTDTGDEDEAIRALEVEVAYVQTAYAALQSPASMQCKYYAAPQYCGACSDCKESQEEAELQFKAGERLLLKIISDAGAEDKLAKAPKDGRPDAQPAFRPLVPPATNDCSDWEHPGHCDECANCKNRMKSDERQLTIWREERAEKMRRLKGLKDQRQQRRQELADRQERKSMFRC
;
A
#
# COMPACT_ATOMS: atom_id res chain seq x y z
N MET A 1 26.74 -45.23 -40.26
CA MET A 1 27.96 -44.89 -39.49
C MET A 1 27.57 -43.93 -38.38
N SER A 2 28.15 -44.08 -37.19
CA SER A 2 27.96 -43.13 -36.09
C SER A 2 29.14 -42.16 -36.02
N THR A 3 28.96 -41.01 -35.37
CA THR A 3 30.01 -40.03 -35.13
C THR A 3 30.03 -39.66 -33.65
N THR A 4 31.22 -39.46 -33.09
CA THR A 4 31.39 -39.02 -31.71
C THR A 4 31.59 -37.50 -31.68
N ILE A 5 30.71 -36.80 -30.97
CA ILE A 5 30.76 -35.36 -30.76
C ILE A 5 31.10 -35.09 -29.29
N GLN A 6 31.99 -34.14 -29.02
CA GLN A 6 32.31 -33.70 -27.67
C GLN A 6 31.72 -32.32 -27.38
N VAL A 7 30.95 -32.22 -26.30
CA VAL A 7 30.32 -30.97 -25.78
C VAL A 7 30.62 -30.90 -24.28
N GLU A 8 31.20 -29.79 -23.80
CA GLU A 8 31.63 -29.59 -22.40
C GLU A 8 32.37 -30.80 -21.77
N GLY A 9 33.18 -31.52 -22.56
CA GLY A 9 33.89 -32.70 -22.08
C GLY A 9 33.09 -34.00 -22.04
N ILE A 10 31.79 -33.96 -22.35
CA ILE A 10 30.91 -35.12 -22.51
C ILE A 10 30.94 -35.60 -23.96
N LEU A 11 31.03 -36.93 -24.15
CA LEU A 11 31.05 -37.58 -25.47
C LEU A 11 29.66 -38.11 -25.83
N TYR A 12 29.13 -37.63 -26.94
CA TYR A 12 27.86 -38.04 -27.53
C TYR A 12 28.11 -38.92 -28.74
N ASN A 13 27.51 -40.10 -28.78
CA ASN A 13 27.56 -40.99 -29.95
C ASN A 13 26.24 -40.91 -30.71
N ILE A 14 26.27 -40.29 -31.90
CA ILE A 14 25.06 -39.98 -32.67
C ILE A 14 25.13 -40.57 -34.08
N HIS A 15 23.97 -40.73 -34.72
CA HIS A 15 23.91 -41.21 -36.10
C HIS A 15 24.28 -40.10 -37.08
N ARG A 16 25.36 -40.34 -37.81
CA ARG A 16 25.92 -39.39 -38.78
C ARG A 16 24.91 -38.99 -39.87
N TYR A 17 24.03 -39.93 -40.24
CA TYR A 17 23.02 -39.76 -41.28
C TYR A 17 22.12 -38.53 -41.07
N PHE A 18 21.62 -38.28 -39.85
CA PHE A 18 20.73 -37.13 -39.61
C PHE A 18 21.46 -35.79 -39.80
N PHE A 19 22.72 -35.73 -39.39
CA PHE A 19 23.55 -34.52 -39.50
C PHE A 19 23.98 -34.27 -40.95
N GLU A 20 24.30 -35.32 -41.73
CA GLU A 20 24.62 -35.17 -43.16
C GLU A 20 23.38 -34.81 -44.00
N ARG A 21 22.23 -35.42 -43.69
CA ARG A 21 21.00 -35.20 -44.43
C ARG A 21 20.44 -33.82 -44.17
N ASP A 22 20.30 -33.42 -42.91
CA ASP A 22 19.49 -32.26 -42.55
C ASP A 22 20.31 -30.99 -42.27
N SER A 23 21.63 -31.10 -42.05
CA SER A 23 22.50 -29.93 -41.87
C SER A 23 23.40 -29.67 -43.06
N SER A 24 23.34 -28.44 -43.57
CA SER A 24 24.24 -27.98 -44.63
C SER A 24 25.70 -27.88 -44.17
N ILE A 25 25.94 -27.47 -42.92
CA ILE A 25 27.30 -27.29 -42.38
C ILE A 25 27.94 -28.62 -42.01
N PHE A 26 27.20 -29.49 -41.32
CA PHE A 26 27.72 -30.80 -40.95
C PHE A 26 27.91 -31.69 -42.16
N ARG A 27 27.08 -31.59 -43.20
CA ARG A 27 27.33 -32.28 -44.47
C ARG A 27 28.74 -32.01 -44.99
N SER A 28 29.12 -30.74 -45.17
CA SER A 28 30.46 -30.38 -45.66
C SER A 28 31.58 -30.74 -44.68
N THR A 29 31.35 -30.54 -43.38
CA THR A 29 32.36 -30.79 -42.33
C THR A 29 32.68 -32.29 -42.20
N LEU A 30 31.63 -33.11 -42.26
CA LEU A 30 31.72 -34.54 -42.12
C LEU A 30 32.20 -35.19 -43.43
N GLU A 31 31.82 -34.69 -44.60
CA GLU A 31 32.37 -35.15 -45.90
C GLU A 31 33.89 -34.90 -46.01
N SER A 32 34.37 -33.77 -45.48
CA SER A 32 35.80 -33.40 -45.51
C SER A 32 36.64 -34.17 -44.49
N THR A 33 36.00 -34.83 -43.53
CA THR A 33 36.66 -35.66 -42.52
C THR A 33 36.46 -37.12 -42.93
N PRO A 34 37.46 -37.80 -43.54
CA PRO A 34 37.30 -39.20 -43.87
C PRO A 34 36.90 -39.95 -42.59
N ALA A 35 36.04 -40.96 -42.73
CA ALA A 35 35.71 -41.92 -41.67
C ALA A 35 36.93 -42.80 -41.29
N SER A 36 38.12 -42.18 -41.25
CA SER A 36 39.38 -42.77 -40.86
C SER A 36 39.38 -42.84 -39.34
N ASN A 37 39.24 -44.07 -38.83
CA ASN A 37 39.87 -44.75 -37.69
C ASN A 37 40.74 -43.99 -36.65
N THR A 38 40.91 -42.68 -36.69
CA THR A 38 41.45 -41.87 -35.61
C THR A 38 40.29 -41.39 -34.76
N GLY A 39 40.05 -42.05 -33.62
CA GLY A 39 38.93 -41.82 -32.69
C GLY A 39 38.94 -40.46 -31.98
N ALA A 40 39.30 -39.38 -32.66
CA ALA A 40 39.22 -38.02 -32.15
C ALA A 40 37.77 -37.50 -32.29
N PRO A 41 37.12 -37.12 -31.19
CA PRO A 41 35.75 -36.62 -31.22
C PRO A 41 35.68 -35.23 -31.85
N LEU A 42 34.58 -34.92 -32.55
CA LEU A 42 34.31 -33.59 -33.08
C LEU A 42 33.92 -32.67 -31.92
N VAL A 43 34.82 -31.75 -31.54
CA VAL A 43 34.59 -30.82 -30.43
C VAL A 43 33.72 -29.65 -30.90
N LEU A 44 32.62 -29.39 -30.18
CA LEU A 44 31.75 -28.25 -30.42
C LEU A 44 31.96 -27.22 -29.30
N PRO A 45 32.71 -26.14 -29.54
CA PRO A 45 32.91 -25.10 -28.54
C PRO A 45 31.66 -24.23 -28.36
N ASP A 46 31.55 -23.62 -27.18
CA ASP A 46 30.55 -22.61 -26.80
C ASP A 46 29.09 -23.11 -26.81
N ILE A 47 28.88 -24.39 -26.48
CA ILE A 47 27.56 -25.00 -26.39
C ILE A 47 27.48 -25.77 -25.08
N THR A 48 26.37 -25.61 -24.36
CA THR A 48 26.12 -26.36 -23.14
C THR A 48 25.57 -27.75 -23.46
N CYS A 49 25.84 -28.74 -22.60
CA CYS A 49 25.26 -30.06 -22.75
C CYS A 49 23.73 -30.00 -22.74
N SER A 50 23.15 -29.12 -21.90
CA SER A 50 21.70 -28.94 -21.84
C SER A 50 21.12 -28.45 -23.16
N ASP A 51 21.73 -27.45 -23.81
CA ASP A 51 21.24 -26.95 -25.11
C ASP A 51 21.35 -28.04 -26.19
N PHE A 52 22.43 -28.83 -26.13
CA PHE A 52 22.64 -29.91 -27.07
C PHE A 52 21.64 -31.06 -26.88
N ASP A 53 21.34 -31.44 -25.64
CA ASP A 53 20.34 -32.45 -25.30
C ASP A 53 18.94 -32.03 -25.79
N GLU A 54 18.59 -30.75 -25.65
CA GLU A 54 17.34 -30.20 -26.17
C GLU A 54 17.26 -30.31 -27.69
N PHE A 55 18.35 -30.00 -28.39
CA PHE A 55 18.40 -30.17 -29.84
C PHE A 55 18.32 -31.65 -30.26
N LEU A 56 19.06 -32.53 -29.58
CA LEU A 56 19.03 -33.97 -29.84
C LEU A 56 17.64 -34.56 -29.59
N SER A 57 16.87 -34.05 -28.63
CA SER A 57 15.50 -34.52 -28.38
C SER A 57 14.54 -34.30 -29.57
N ILE A 58 14.86 -33.37 -30.48
CA ILE A 58 14.11 -33.17 -31.74
C ILE A 58 14.49 -34.25 -32.77
N LEU A 59 15.78 -34.62 -32.84
CA LEU A 59 16.29 -35.65 -33.74
C LEU A 59 15.99 -37.08 -33.25
N TYR A 60 15.90 -37.24 -31.93
CA TYR A 60 15.73 -38.50 -31.22
C TYR A 60 14.57 -38.40 -30.22
N PRO A 61 13.33 -38.20 -30.70
CA PRO A 61 12.18 -38.13 -29.81
C PRO A 61 11.94 -39.49 -29.14
N ILE A 62 11.70 -39.45 -27.83
CA ILE A 62 11.37 -40.64 -27.03
C ILE A 62 9.92 -41.08 -27.30
N ASP A 63 9.02 -40.11 -27.46
CA ASP A 63 7.60 -40.33 -27.78
C ASP A 63 7.21 -39.50 -29.02
N PHE A 64 6.91 -40.18 -30.11
CA PHE A 64 6.48 -39.56 -31.37
C PHE A 64 5.03 -39.07 -31.32
N CYS A 65 4.20 -39.62 -30.43
CA CYS A 65 2.80 -39.25 -30.27
C CYS A 65 2.63 -38.00 -29.40
N ARG A 66 3.59 -37.73 -28.51
CA ARG A 66 3.60 -36.57 -27.61
C ARG A 66 4.98 -35.90 -27.62
N PRO A 67 5.20 -34.95 -28.53
CA PRO A 67 6.40 -34.12 -28.50
C PRO A 67 6.55 -33.50 -27.10
N ALA A 68 7.77 -33.52 -26.56
CA ALA A 68 8.04 -32.94 -25.25
C ALA A 68 7.58 -31.48 -25.22
N ASN A 69 6.81 -31.11 -24.19
CA ASN A 69 6.47 -29.72 -23.95
C ASN A 69 7.77 -28.97 -23.60
N LYS A 70 8.13 -28.00 -24.44
CA LYS A 70 9.33 -27.17 -24.28
C LYS A 70 8.96 -25.73 -24.00
N THR A 71 9.72 -25.11 -23.12
CA THR A 71 9.65 -23.69 -22.78
C THR A 71 10.17 -22.82 -23.92
N THR A 72 9.85 -21.52 -23.89
CA THR A 72 10.38 -20.53 -24.84
C THR A 72 11.91 -20.50 -24.86
N GLN A 73 12.55 -20.65 -23.69
CA GLN A 73 14.01 -20.69 -23.60
C GLN A 73 14.60 -21.92 -24.28
N GLN A 74 14.01 -23.12 -24.07
CA GLN A 74 14.45 -24.34 -24.74
C GLN A 74 14.29 -24.24 -26.26
N TRP A 75 13.16 -23.70 -26.75
CA TRP A 75 12.99 -23.47 -28.18
C TRP A 75 13.96 -22.43 -28.74
N ALA A 76 14.33 -21.40 -27.98
CA ALA A 76 15.33 -20.42 -28.38
C ALA A 76 16.74 -21.05 -28.48
N SER A 77 17.09 -21.99 -27.59
CA SER A 77 18.32 -22.79 -27.68
C SER A 77 18.31 -23.71 -28.91
N ILE A 78 17.19 -24.39 -29.19
CA ILE A 78 17.05 -25.21 -30.39
C ILE A 78 17.19 -24.36 -31.65
N LEU A 79 16.56 -23.18 -31.68
CA LEU A 79 16.67 -22.24 -32.80
C LEU A 79 18.12 -21.77 -33.00
N LEU A 80 18.84 -21.46 -31.92
CA LEU A 80 20.25 -21.09 -31.96
C LEU A 80 21.09 -22.17 -32.65
N LEU A 81 20.94 -23.42 -32.21
CA LEU A 81 21.73 -24.53 -32.74
C LEU A 81 21.32 -24.89 -34.18
N ALA A 82 20.02 -24.87 -34.47
CA ALA A 82 19.51 -25.13 -35.82
C ALA A 82 20.01 -24.10 -36.83
N ASP A 83 20.02 -22.82 -36.48
CA ASP A 83 20.55 -21.74 -37.31
C ASP A 83 22.09 -21.84 -37.43
N LYS A 84 22.79 -22.02 -36.30
CA LYS A 84 24.27 -22.17 -36.24
C LYS A 84 24.77 -23.33 -37.10
N TRP A 85 24.00 -24.40 -37.23
CA TRP A 85 24.39 -25.61 -37.96
C TRP A 85 23.66 -25.77 -39.30
N GLY A 86 22.77 -24.86 -39.67
CA GLY A 86 22.05 -24.90 -40.94
C GLY A 86 21.09 -26.08 -41.07
N PHE A 87 20.39 -26.44 -40.00
CA PHE A 87 19.24 -27.37 -40.01
C PHE A 87 17.95 -26.60 -40.31
N GLU A 88 17.67 -26.33 -41.58
CA GLU A 88 16.56 -25.43 -41.96
C GLU A 88 15.19 -25.94 -41.50
N SER A 89 14.91 -27.24 -41.61
CA SER A 89 13.62 -27.81 -41.18
C SER A 89 13.39 -27.65 -39.67
N ILE A 90 14.44 -27.82 -38.85
CA ILE A 90 14.35 -27.65 -37.39
C ILE A 90 14.28 -26.17 -37.04
N ARG A 91 14.97 -25.31 -37.79
CA ARG A 91 14.90 -23.86 -37.65
C ARG A 91 13.47 -23.37 -37.87
N LEU A 92 12.80 -23.80 -38.95
CA LEU A 92 11.40 -23.47 -39.22
C LEU A 92 10.46 -24.01 -38.14
N LEU A 93 10.65 -25.25 -37.68
CA LEU A 93 9.89 -25.80 -36.57
C LEU A 93 10.01 -24.94 -35.29
N ALA A 94 11.23 -24.55 -34.93
CA ALA A 94 11.46 -23.72 -33.75
C ALA A 94 10.83 -22.33 -33.90
N ILE A 95 10.85 -21.74 -35.10
CA ILE A 95 10.14 -20.50 -35.42
C ILE A 95 8.63 -20.68 -35.18
N ASP A 96 8.02 -21.74 -35.70
CA ASP A 96 6.58 -21.97 -35.52
C ASP A 96 6.21 -22.17 -34.04
N CYS A 97 7.03 -22.89 -33.28
CA CYS A 97 6.83 -23.08 -31.84
C CYS A 97 7.03 -21.79 -31.01
N LEU A 98 7.85 -20.85 -31.49
CA LEU A 98 8.09 -19.55 -30.86
C LEU A 98 7.09 -18.48 -31.33
N ALA A 99 6.14 -18.81 -32.20
CA ALA A 99 5.14 -17.86 -32.70
C ALA A 99 4.23 -17.28 -31.60
N THR A 100 4.17 -17.88 -30.41
CA THR A 100 3.42 -17.39 -29.24
C THR A 100 4.31 -16.77 -28.16
N ALA A 101 5.62 -16.66 -28.38
CA ALA A 101 6.56 -16.06 -27.43
C ALA A 101 6.21 -14.60 -27.11
N ALA A 102 6.74 -14.10 -25.99
CA ALA A 102 6.50 -12.74 -25.55
C ALA A 102 6.99 -11.73 -26.61
N PRO A 103 6.34 -10.54 -26.73
CA PRO A 103 6.70 -9.56 -27.75
C PRO A 103 8.18 -9.16 -27.72
N VAL A 104 8.76 -8.97 -26.54
CA VAL A 104 10.20 -8.63 -26.40
C VAL A 104 11.08 -9.77 -26.89
N ASP A 105 10.76 -11.02 -26.56
CA ASP A 105 11.49 -12.20 -27.04
C ASP A 105 11.45 -12.27 -28.58
N LYS A 106 10.28 -12.01 -29.18
CA LYS A 106 10.12 -11.98 -30.63
C LYS A 106 10.96 -10.89 -31.30
N ILE A 107 11.10 -9.71 -30.69
CA ILE A 107 11.97 -8.66 -31.23
C ILE A 107 13.43 -9.13 -31.19
N VAL A 108 13.88 -9.61 -30.02
CA VAL A 108 15.27 -10.03 -29.81
C VAL A 108 15.64 -11.20 -30.73
N LEU A 109 14.84 -12.28 -30.73
CA LEU A 109 15.08 -13.45 -31.58
C LEU A 109 14.86 -13.12 -33.05
N GLY A 110 13.86 -12.29 -33.37
CA GLY A 110 13.57 -11.88 -34.74
C GLY A 110 14.69 -11.07 -35.37
N ARG A 111 15.33 -10.16 -34.63
CA ARG A 111 16.54 -9.45 -35.10
C ARG A 111 17.73 -10.39 -35.22
N ARG A 112 17.97 -11.24 -34.22
CA ARG A 112 19.12 -12.15 -34.18
C ARG A 112 19.13 -13.15 -35.33
N TYR A 113 17.99 -13.79 -35.61
CA TYR A 113 17.86 -14.86 -36.62
C TYR A 113 17.19 -14.39 -37.93
N ARG A 114 17.06 -13.07 -38.13
CA ARG A 114 16.50 -12.44 -39.34
C ARG A 114 15.07 -12.89 -39.66
N ILE A 115 14.21 -13.01 -38.64
CA ILE A 115 12.80 -13.38 -38.79
C ILE A 115 11.96 -12.09 -38.88
N ALA A 116 12.00 -11.45 -40.05
CA ALA A 116 11.38 -10.14 -40.27
C ALA A 116 9.86 -10.13 -40.03
N ALA A 117 9.18 -11.27 -40.26
CA ALA A 117 7.73 -11.39 -40.11
C ALA A 117 7.23 -11.13 -38.68
N TRP A 118 8.06 -11.34 -37.65
CA TRP A 118 7.67 -11.12 -36.26
C TRP A 118 7.74 -9.66 -35.83
N LEU A 119 8.67 -8.90 -36.42
CA LEU A 119 9.07 -7.59 -35.91
C LEU A 119 7.91 -6.59 -35.88
N PRO A 120 7.12 -6.38 -36.96
CA PRO A 120 6.05 -5.37 -36.95
C PRO A 120 5.00 -5.65 -35.88
N GLY A 121 4.55 -6.91 -35.76
CA GLY A 121 3.54 -7.30 -34.77
C GLY A 121 4.07 -7.20 -33.34
N ALA A 122 5.34 -7.57 -33.12
CA ALA A 122 5.96 -7.50 -31.82
C ALA A 122 6.21 -6.06 -31.35
N TYR A 123 6.73 -5.18 -32.22
CA TYR A 123 6.88 -3.76 -31.92
C TYR A 123 5.53 -3.10 -31.64
N ASN A 124 4.51 -3.40 -32.45
CA ASN A 124 3.16 -2.88 -32.19
C ASN A 124 2.67 -3.30 -30.80
N ALA A 125 2.80 -4.57 -30.43
CA ALA A 125 2.38 -5.06 -29.13
C ALA A 125 3.14 -4.39 -27.96
N VAL A 126 4.44 -4.16 -28.09
CA VAL A 126 5.23 -3.44 -27.05
C VAL A 126 4.85 -1.95 -27.00
N CYS A 127 4.61 -1.33 -28.14
CA CYS A 127 4.20 0.07 -28.19
C CYS A 127 2.79 0.28 -27.61
N THR A 128 1.84 -0.63 -27.85
CA THR A 128 0.43 -0.43 -27.43
C THR A 128 0.10 -0.94 -26.03
N ARG A 129 0.99 -1.74 -25.40
CA ARG A 129 0.70 -2.26 -24.05
C ARG A 129 0.70 -1.15 -23.00
N GLU A 130 -0.11 -1.31 -21.96
CA GLU A 130 -0.21 -0.31 -20.88
C GLU A 130 1.08 -0.18 -20.06
N ALA A 131 1.73 -1.30 -19.76
CA ALA A 131 2.94 -1.32 -18.93
C ALA A 131 4.15 -0.71 -19.68
N PRO A 132 4.96 0.14 -19.02
CA PRO A 132 6.23 0.62 -19.58
C PRO A 132 7.22 -0.54 -19.76
N LEU A 133 8.35 -0.29 -20.44
CA LEU A 133 9.47 -1.24 -20.51
C LEU A 133 10.11 -1.38 -19.13
N THR A 134 10.43 -2.62 -18.74
CA THR A 134 11.29 -2.87 -17.58
C THR A 134 12.76 -2.66 -17.94
N VAL A 135 13.62 -2.54 -16.92
CA VAL A 135 15.07 -2.41 -17.12
C VAL A 135 15.63 -3.65 -17.83
N GLU A 136 15.18 -4.85 -17.46
CA GLU A 136 15.62 -6.12 -18.04
C GLU A 136 15.22 -6.21 -19.52
N GLU A 137 13.99 -5.81 -19.87
CA GLU A 137 13.56 -5.73 -21.26
C GLU A 137 14.39 -4.69 -22.04
N GLY A 138 14.66 -3.54 -21.42
CA GLY A 138 15.49 -2.49 -22.01
C GLY A 138 16.92 -2.94 -22.32
N ILE A 139 17.54 -3.68 -21.40
CA ILE A 139 18.87 -4.28 -21.60
C ILE A 139 18.86 -5.25 -22.78
N ARG A 140 17.82 -6.09 -22.88
CA ARG A 140 17.70 -7.11 -23.94
C ARG A 140 17.43 -6.52 -25.32
N LEU A 141 16.62 -5.46 -25.40
CA LEU A 141 16.30 -4.76 -26.65
C LEU A 141 17.47 -3.89 -27.14
N GLY A 142 18.26 -3.36 -26.20
CA GLY A 142 19.31 -2.39 -26.49
C GLY A 142 18.75 -0.97 -26.67
N VAL A 143 19.66 0.00 -26.53
CA VAL A 143 19.31 1.43 -26.44
C VAL A 143 18.53 1.92 -27.66
N GLU A 144 18.89 1.47 -28.86
CA GLU A 144 18.26 1.90 -30.12
C GLU A 144 16.75 1.61 -30.14
N ASP A 145 16.36 0.38 -29.79
CA ASP A 145 14.96 -0.03 -29.80
C ASP A 145 14.20 0.61 -28.64
N VAL A 146 14.81 0.72 -27.46
CA VAL A 146 14.20 1.40 -26.31
C VAL A 146 13.84 2.84 -26.66
N VAL A 147 14.76 3.59 -27.28
CA VAL A 147 14.53 4.99 -27.68
C VAL A 147 13.43 5.07 -28.74
N ARG A 148 13.43 4.19 -29.75
CA ARG A 148 12.39 4.17 -30.78
C ARG A 148 11.02 3.82 -30.23
N ILE A 149 10.95 2.84 -29.34
CA ILE A 149 9.71 2.43 -28.66
C ILE A 149 9.19 3.59 -27.81
N ALA A 150 10.04 4.25 -27.02
CA ALA A 150 9.65 5.40 -26.21
C ALA A 150 9.12 6.55 -27.09
N ALA A 151 9.83 6.88 -28.18
CA ALA A 151 9.41 7.91 -29.13
C ALA A 151 8.07 7.56 -29.80
N ALA A 152 7.87 6.31 -30.22
CA ALA A 152 6.61 5.85 -30.80
C ALA A 152 5.45 5.93 -29.80
N ARG A 153 5.67 5.48 -28.56
CA ARG A 153 4.67 5.56 -27.49
C ARG A 153 4.26 7.00 -27.20
N GLN A 154 5.20 7.93 -27.23
CA GLN A 154 4.93 9.36 -27.05
C GLN A 154 4.20 9.96 -28.25
N ALA A 155 4.63 9.66 -29.48
CA ALA A 155 4.06 10.24 -30.70
C ALA A 155 2.61 9.79 -30.95
N TYR A 156 2.29 8.53 -30.64
CA TYR A 156 0.96 7.95 -30.87
C TYR A 156 0.10 7.87 -29.60
N GLY A 157 0.58 8.39 -28.46
CA GLY A 157 -0.17 8.40 -27.20
C GLY A 157 -0.47 7.00 -26.64
N CYS A 158 0.37 6.00 -26.95
CA CYS A 158 0.15 4.61 -26.55
C CYS A 158 0.44 4.33 -25.05
N GLY A 159 0.84 5.34 -24.28
CA GLY A 159 0.97 5.29 -22.83
C GLY A 159 0.14 6.38 -22.17
N LYS A 160 -0.86 6.00 -21.36
CA LYS A 160 -1.56 6.96 -20.51
C LYS A 160 -0.75 7.20 -19.23
N PRO A 161 -0.54 8.45 -18.81
CA PRO A 161 0.05 8.71 -17.51
C PRO A 161 -0.87 8.14 -16.43
N ARG A 162 -0.33 7.31 -15.54
CA ARG A 162 -1.06 6.81 -14.37
C ARG A 162 -1.20 7.85 -13.26
N PHE A 163 -0.27 8.80 -13.21
CA PHE A 163 -0.20 9.82 -12.19
C PHE A 163 -0.22 11.21 -12.82
N GLU A 164 -0.79 12.17 -12.09
CA GLU A 164 -0.82 13.57 -12.51
C GLU A 164 0.60 14.18 -12.54
N LYS A 165 0.82 15.11 -13.48
CA LYS A 165 2.13 15.77 -13.69
C LYS A 165 2.66 16.48 -12.44
N ARG A 166 1.78 16.93 -11.53
CA ARG A 166 2.17 17.59 -10.26
C ARG A 166 3.07 16.71 -9.38
N HIS A 167 3.00 15.39 -9.52
CA HIS A 167 3.82 14.46 -8.75
C HIS A 167 5.23 14.26 -9.33
N LEU A 168 5.47 14.63 -10.59
CA LEU A 168 6.72 14.34 -11.28
C LEU A 168 7.94 14.97 -10.61
N ALA A 169 7.86 16.24 -10.18
CA ALA A 169 8.98 16.93 -9.55
C ALA A 169 9.46 16.21 -8.27
N HIS A 170 8.50 15.72 -7.50
CA HIS A 170 8.76 14.96 -6.30
C HIS A 170 9.31 13.56 -6.63
N ASP A 171 8.71 12.88 -7.62
CA ASP A 171 9.02 11.47 -7.92
C ASP A 171 10.34 11.32 -8.71
N ILE A 172 10.85 12.37 -9.37
CA ILE A 172 12.11 12.37 -10.13
C ILE A 172 13.29 11.85 -9.30
N TRP A 173 13.40 12.27 -8.04
CA TRP A 173 14.52 11.85 -7.18
C TRP A 173 14.53 10.34 -6.97
N GLU A 174 13.36 9.75 -6.78
CA GLU A 174 13.20 8.30 -6.58
C GLU A 174 13.37 7.54 -7.89
N ILE A 175 12.78 8.04 -8.98
CA ILE A 175 12.86 7.41 -10.32
C ILE A 175 14.31 7.26 -10.77
N PHE A 176 15.15 8.25 -10.48
CA PHE A 176 16.55 8.28 -10.93
C PHE A 176 17.56 7.98 -9.80
N GLY A 177 17.10 7.60 -8.61
CA GLY A 177 17.98 7.28 -7.47
C GLY A 177 18.89 8.43 -7.04
N LEU A 178 18.40 9.67 -7.09
CA LEU A 178 19.15 10.88 -6.77
C LEU A 178 19.08 11.20 -5.28
N GLU A 179 20.17 11.69 -4.69
CA GLU A 179 20.22 12.16 -3.31
C GLU A 179 19.40 13.44 -3.15
N ARG A 180 18.41 13.42 -2.25
CA ARG A 180 17.61 14.61 -1.96
C ARG A 180 18.49 15.63 -1.21
N PRO A 181 18.49 16.92 -1.60
CA PRO A 181 19.13 17.94 -0.79
C PRO A 181 18.52 17.94 0.62
N ALA A 182 19.36 18.04 1.64
CA ALA A 182 19.03 17.88 3.07
C ALA A 182 17.99 18.88 3.61
N GLU A 183 17.51 19.81 2.79
CA GLU A 183 16.66 20.94 3.19
C GLU A 183 15.15 20.66 3.00
N GLU A 184 14.76 19.50 2.44
CA GLU A 184 13.35 19.10 2.24
C GLU A 184 12.91 17.90 3.11
N GLU A 185 13.54 17.70 4.27
CA GLU A 185 13.05 16.78 5.31
C GLU A 185 12.30 17.54 6.40
N ASN A 186 11.16 18.13 6.05
CA ASN A 186 10.12 18.49 7.02
C ASN A 186 8.98 17.45 7.00
N ASP A 187 9.34 16.17 6.77
CA ASP A 187 8.45 15.00 6.91
C ASP A 187 8.44 14.49 8.38
N THR A 188 9.09 15.22 9.29
CA THR A 188 9.15 14.91 10.72
C THR A 188 8.16 15.76 11.51
N ASP A 189 6.86 15.48 11.36
CA ASP A 189 5.98 15.76 12.51
C ASP A 189 4.68 14.95 12.55
N THR A 190 4.74 13.63 12.34
CA THR A 190 3.59 12.77 12.72
C THR A 190 3.50 12.59 14.24
N GLY A 191 4.61 12.83 14.95
CA GLY A 191 4.74 12.71 16.40
C GLY A 191 3.95 13.76 17.17
N ASP A 192 4.17 15.06 16.87
CA ASP A 192 3.51 16.14 17.60
C ASP A 192 2.04 16.25 17.20
N GLU A 193 1.68 15.86 15.97
CA GLU A 193 0.29 15.77 15.53
C GLU A 193 -0.51 14.67 16.24
N ASP A 194 0.06 13.47 16.37
CA ASP A 194 -0.57 12.39 17.10
C ASP A 194 -0.60 12.70 18.61
N GLU A 195 0.38 13.43 19.17
CA GLU A 195 0.34 13.93 20.57
C GLU A 195 -0.74 15.01 20.75
N ALA A 196 -0.89 15.95 19.80
CA ALA A 196 -1.93 16.98 19.82
C ALA A 196 -3.34 16.39 19.69
N ILE A 197 -3.53 15.38 18.82
CA ILE A 197 -4.81 14.66 18.70
C ILE A 197 -5.13 13.94 20.01
N ARG A 198 -4.17 13.21 20.60
CA ARG A 198 -4.36 12.52 21.89
C ARG A 198 -4.71 13.51 23.02
N ALA A 199 -4.01 14.64 23.10
CA ALA A 199 -4.28 15.66 24.11
C ALA A 199 -5.71 16.23 23.96
N LEU A 200 -6.15 16.51 22.74
CA LEU A 200 -7.52 16.99 22.48
C LEU A 200 -8.59 15.92 22.72
N GLU A 201 -8.29 14.64 22.50
CA GLU A 201 -9.20 13.53 22.87
C GLU A 201 -9.44 13.48 24.39
N VAL A 202 -8.39 13.68 25.19
CA VAL A 202 -8.50 13.78 26.66
C VAL A 202 -9.37 14.97 27.05
N GLU A 203 -9.14 16.15 26.47
CA GLU A 203 -9.92 17.34 26.77
C GLU A 203 -11.40 17.20 26.37
N VAL A 204 -11.67 16.60 25.21
CA VAL A 204 -13.04 16.31 24.74
C VAL A 204 -13.73 15.33 25.70
N ALA A 205 -13.04 14.28 26.13
CA ALA A 205 -13.58 13.31 27.08
C ALA A 205 -13.90 13.98 28.42
N TYR A 206 -12.98 14.79 28.96
CA TYR A 206 -13.21 15.58 30.17
C TYR A 206 -14.47 16.46 30.05
N VAL A 207 -14.56 17.25 28.98
CA VAL A 207 -15.71 18.15 28.76
C VAL A 207 -17.02 17.38 28.57
N GLN A 208 -16.99 16.21 27.93
CA GLN A 208 -18.16 15.34 27.80
C GLN A 208 -18.63 14.79 29.15
N THR A 209 -17.70 14.37 30.02
CA THR A 209 -18.05 13.87 31.36
C THR A 209 -18.59 14.96 32.27
N ALA A 210 -17.97 16.16 32.26
CA ALA A 210 -18.45 17.31 33.01
C ALA A 210 -19.85 17.76 32.54
N TYR A 211 -20.07 17.79 31.22
CA TYR A 211 -21.38 18.09 30.65
C TYR A 211 -22.44 17.04 31.03
N ALA A 212 -22.10 15.75 31.00
CA ALA A 212 -23.00 14.68 31.42
C ALA A 212 -23.33 14.74 32.93
N ALA A 213 -22.35 15.10 33.77
CA ALA A 213 -22.56 15.31 35.20
C ALA A 213 -23.54 16.46 35.49
N LEU A 214 -23.48 17.54 34.69
CA LEU A 214 -24.42 18.68 34.78
C LEU A 214 -25.82 18.35 34.25
N GLN A 215 -25.97 17.32 33.41
CA GLN A 215 -27.27 16.83 32.95
C GLN A 215 -27.85 15.75 33.86
N SER A 216 -27.10 15.28 34.86
CA SER A 216 -27.56 14.27 35.81
C SER A 216 -28.79 14.79 36.58
N PRO A 217 -29.83 13.96 36.75
CA PRO A 217 -31.05 14.30 37.48
C PRO A 217 -30.84 14.47 38.99
N ALA A 218 -29.64 14.22 39.52
CA ALA A 218 -29.25 14.72 40.85
C ALA A 218 -29.18 16.27 40.91
N SER A 219 -29.03 16.94 39.75
CA SER A 219 -29.03 18.40 39.60
C SER A 219 -30.34 19.00 39.08
N MET A 220 -31.22 18.18 38.46
CA MET A 220 -32.54 18.64 38.02
C MET A 220 -33.56 18.55 39.15
N GLN A 221 -34.31 19.64 39.39
CA GLN A 221 -35.42 19.62 40.34
C GLN A 221 -36.49 18.60 39.92
N CYS A 222 -36.94 17.79 40.88
CA CYS A 222 -38.03 16.83 40.69
C CYS A 222 -39.32 17.59 40.34
N LYS A 223 -39.97 17.22 39.22
CA LYS A 223 -41.24 17.84 38.78
C LYS A 223 -42.40 17.65 39.77
N TYR A 224 -42.28 16.72 40.72
CA TYR A 224 -43.33 16.36 41.68
C TYR A 224 -43.09 16.88 43.11
N TYR A 225 -41.85 17.15 43.50
CA TYR A 225 -41.52 17.59 44.86
C TYR A 225 -40.49 18.71 44.86
N ALA A 226 -40.84 19.85 45.45
CA ALA A 226 -39.97 21.03 45.53
C ALA A 226 -38.81 20.91 46.54
N ALA A 227 -38.86 19.93 47.45
CA ALA A 227 -37.85 19.73 48.50
C ALA A 227 -37.05 18.43 48.30
N PRO A 228 -35.69 18.47 48.32
CA PRO A 228 -34.84 17.32 48.02
C PRO A 228 -35.08 16.10 48.91
N GLN A 229 -35.53 16.29 50.15
CA GLN A 229 -35.78 15.21 51.11
C GLN A 229 -36.93 14.26 50.73
N TYR A 230 -37.79 14.63 49.77
CA TYR A 230 -38.89 13.77 49.29
C TYR A 230 -38.64 13.18 47.89
N CYS A 231 -37.56 13.60 47.21
CA CYS A 231 -37.21 13.15 45.85
C CYS A 231 -36.80 11.66 45.79
N GLY A 232 -36.16 11.14 46.85
CA GLY A 232 -35.69 9.74 46.92
C GLY A 232 -36.78 8.66 46.90
N ALA A 233 -38.06 9.04 46.97
CA ALA A 233 -39.21 8.12 46.92
C ALA A 233 -39.94 8.12 45.56
N CYS A 234 -39.52 8.95 44.60
CA CYS A 234 -40.10 8.98 43.25
C CYS A 234 -39.45 7.91 42.37
N SER A 235 -40.24 6.97 41.84
CA SER A 235 -39.79 5.91 40.92
C SER A 235 -39.03 6.48 39.72
N ASP A 236 -39.56 7.56 39.14
CA ASP A 236 -39.02 8.18 37.92
C ASP A 236 -37.70 8.93 38.19
N CYS A 237 -37.54 9.50 39.39
CA CYS A 237 -36.27 10.13 39.81
C CYS A 237 -35.21 9.08 40.16
N LYS A 238 -35.61 7.88 40.61
CA LYS A 238 -34.69 6.81 40.97
C LYS A 238 -34.10 6.10 39.75
N GLU A 239 -34.92 5.78 38.76
CA GLU A 239 -34.44 5.22 37.48
C GLU A 239 -33.53 6.22 36.74
N SER A 240 -33.91 7.49 36.70
CA SER A 240 -33.09 8.52 36.04
C SER A 240 -31.78 8.80 36.79
N GLN A 241 -31.75 8.71 38.12
CA GLN A 241 -30.52 8.80 38.91
C GLN A 241 -29.59 7.60 38.68
N GLU A 242 -30.12 6.38 38.63
CA GLU A 242 -29.33 5.17 38.34
C GLU A 242 -28.73 5.22 36.92
N GLU A 243 -29.51 5.63 35.91
CA GLU A 243 -29.03 5.81 34.53
C GLU A 243 -27.94 6.88 34.41
N ALA A 244 -28.10 8.01 35.09
CA ALA A 244 -27.11 9.08 35.06
C ALA A 244 -25.83 8.72 35.83
N GLU A 245 -25.94 7.99 36.94
CA GLU A 245 -24.78 7.48 37.67
C GLU A 245 -24.01 6.43 36.86
N LEU A 246 -24.72 5.58 36.10
CA LEU A 246 -24.13 4.67 35.11
C LEU A 246 -23.41 5.42 33.99
N GLN A 247 -24.01 6.47 33.43
CA GLN A 247 -23.40 7.31 32.39
C GLN A 247 -22.17 8.07 32.91
N PHE A 248 -22.24 8.58 34.14
CA PHE A 248 -21.11 9.24 34.80
C PHE A 248 -19.95 8.27 35.03
N LYS A 249 -20.21 7.09 35.61
CA LYS A 249 -19.19 6.04 35.82
C LYS A 249 -18.62 5.51 34.51
N ALA A 250 -19.42 5.44 33.45
CA ALA A 250 -18.93 5.08 32.11
C ALA A 250 -18.01 6.15 31.53
N GLY A 251 -18.35 7.44 31.72
CA GLY A 251 -17.52 8.58 31.34
C GLY A 251 -16.19 8.62 32.09
N GLU A 252 -16.20 8.41 33.40
CA GLU A 252 -15.01 8.38 34.24
C GLU A 252 -14.07 7.22 33.87
N ARG A 253 -14.62 6.02 33.57
CA ARG A 253 -13.84 4.89 33.05
C ARG A 253 -13.21 5.18 31.69
N LEU A 254 -13.92 5.88 30.80
CA LEU A 254 -13.40 6.26 29.49
C LEU A 254 -12.24 7.26 29.65
N LEU A 255 -12.37 8.24 30.53
CA LEU A 255 -11.32 9.21 30.87
C LEU A 255 -10.07 8.53 31.44
N LEU A 256 -10.22 7.64 32.43
CA LEU A 256 -9.12 6.90 33.02
C LEU A 256 -8.41 6.00 31.99
N LYS A 257 -9.16 5.40 31.06
CA LYS A 257 -8.60 4.60 29.97
C LYS A 257 -7.77 5.45 29.01
N ILE A 258 -8.29 6.61 28.57
CA ILE A 258 -7.56 7.52 27.66
C ILE A 258 -6.30 8.07 28.34
N ILE A 259 -6.36 8.41 29.64
CA ILE A 259 -5.20 8.90 30.41
C ILE A 259 -4.12 7.80 30.55
N SER A 260 -4.53 6.57 30.84
CA SER A 260 -3.64 5.40 30.90
C SER A 260 -2.99 5.10 29.55
N ASP A 261 -3.75 5.20 28.46
CA ASP A 261 -3.26 4.95 27.09
C ASP A 261 -2.36 6.10 26.59
N ALA A 262 -2.49 7.31 27.13
CA ALA A 262 -1.68 8.48 26.78
C ALA A 262 -0.32 8.54 27.51
N GLY A 263 -0.06 7.68 28.49
CA GLY A 263 1.17 7.73 29.30
C GLY A 263 1.38 9.08 30.01
N ALA A 264 0.30 9.83 30.23
CA ALA A 264 0.32 11.23 30.64
C ALA A 264 0.04 11.41 32.14
N GLU A 265 0.59 10.53 33.00
CA GLU A 265 0.44 10.68 34.45
C GLU A 265 1.09 11.98 34.98
N ASP A 266 2.00 12.61 34.21
CA ASP A 266 2.84 13.73 34.68
C ASP A 266 2.66 15.07 33.92
N LYS A 267 1.79 15.16 32.89
CA LYS A 267 1.70 16.37 32.02
C LYS A 267 0.44 17.24 32.20
N LEU A 268 -0.53 16.86 33.02
CA LEU A 268 -1.68 17.73 33.36
C LEU A 268 -1.27 19.01 34.13
N ALA A 269 -0.03 19.05 34.65
CA ALA A 269 0.51 20.21 35.35
C ALA A 269 1.01 21.36 34.43
N LYS A 270 1.03 21.18 33.09
CA LYS A 270 1.65 22.13 32.14
C LYS A 270 0.75 22.64 31.01
N ALA A 271 -0.57 22.56 31.12
CA ALA A 271 -1.45 23.33 30.22
C ALA A 271 -1.12 24.84 30.34
N PRO A 272 -1.05 25.61 29.23
CA PRO A 272 -0.73 27.03 29.28
C PRO A 272 -1.76 27.76 30.14
N LYS A 273 -1.29 28.38 31.23
CA LYS A 273 -2.09 29.12 32.22
C LYS A 273 -2.48 30.53 31.75
N ASP A 274 -2.65 30.73 30.46
CA ASP A 274 -2.92 32.06 29.92
C ASP A 274 -4.39 32.16 29.54
N GLY A 275 -5.21 32.64 30.48
CA GLY A 275 -6.62 32.87 30.20
C GLY A 275 -7.63 33.10 31.33
N ARG A 276 -7.25 33.17 32.62
CA ARG A 276 -8.08 33.64 33.78
C ARG A 276 -9.24 32.71 34.26
N PRO A 277 -9.69 32.76 35.54
CA PRO A 277 -8.99 32.93 36.82
C PRO A 277 -8.83 31.57 37.55
N ASP A 278 -8.04 31.57 38.62
CA ASP A 278 -7.77 30.42 39.49
C ASP A 278 -8.99 29.54 39.79
N ALA A 279 -8.99 28.34 39.24
CA ALA A 279 -9.78 27.23 39.76
C ALA A 279 -8.92 25.97 39.67
N GLN A 280 -8.32 25.59 40.80
CA GLN A 280 -7.94 24.21 41.04
C GLN A 280 -9.13 23.30 40.68
N PRO A 281 -8.93 22.08 40.14
CA PRO A 281 -10.00 21.11 39.97
C PRO A 281 -10.32 20.54 41.35
N ALA A 282 -10.93 21.36 42.20
CA ALA A 282 -11.71 20.85 43.30
C ALA A 282 -12.89 20.14 42.63
N PHE A 283 -12.83 18.81 42.60
CA PHE A 283 -14.03 17.99 42.68
C PHE A 283 -14.81 18.49 43.91
N ARG A 284 -15.63 19.52 43.70
CA ARG A 284 -16.67 19.87 44.65
C ARG A 284 -17.81 18.97 44.23
N PRO A 285 -18.19 17.95 45.03
CA PRO A 285 -19.44 17.27 44.79
C PRO A 285 -20.50 18.37 44.64
N LEU A 286 -21.28 18.35 43.57
CA LEU A 286 -22.58 19.01 43.54
C LEU A 286 -23.53 18.26 44.49
N VAL A 287 -23.09 17.99 45.72
CA VAL A 287 -24.00 17.88 46.85
C VAL A 287 -24.34 19.34 47.12
N PRO A 288 -25.61 19.75 46.96
CA PRO A 288 -25.98 21.10 47.36
C PRO A 288 -25.54 21.24 48.82
N PRO A 289 -24.83 22.30 49.22
CA PRO A 289 -24.77 22.59 50.64
C PRO A 289 -26.25 22.69 51.08
N ALA A 290 -26.63 21.91 52.09
CA ALA A 290 -27.89 22.12 52.76
C ALA A 290 -27.75 23.44 53.53
N THR A 291 -27.77 24.56 52.80
CA THR A 291 -27.94 25.87 53.41
C THR A 291 -29.42 26.20 53.30
N ASN A 292 -29.99 26.30 54.48
CA ASN A 292 -31.27 26.91 54.79
C ASN A 292 -31.34 28.39 54.30
N ASP A 293 -31.10 28.67 53.02
CA ASP A 293 -31.16 30.04 52.49
C ASP A 293 -32.54 30.40 51.89
N CYS A 294 -33.55 29.54 52.12
CA CYS A 294 -34.96 29.80 51.86
C CYS A 294 -35.78 29.75 53.17
N SER A 295 -35.20 30.19 54.31
CA SER A 295 -35.84 30.08 55.62
C SER A 295 -37.06 30.98 55.87
N ASP A 296 -37.37 31.93 54.99
CA ASP A 296 -38.40 32.95 55.27
C ASP A 296 -39.74 32.72 54.53
N TRP A 297 -40.01 31.52 54.01
CA TRP A 297 -41.28 31.23 53.32
C TRP A 297 -42.04 30.08 53.99
N GLU A 298 -43.10 30.40 54.72
CA GLU A 298 -44.01 29.46 55.41
C GLU A 298 -44.90 28.61 54.46
N HIS A 299 -44.55 28.47 53.17
CA HIS A 299 -45.33 27.68 52.21
C HIS A 299 -44.47 26.68 51.42
N PRO A 300 -44.64 25.35 51.62
CA PRO A 300 -43.82 24.29 51.01
C PRO A 300 -43.92 24.13 49.47
N GLY A 301 -44.53 25.07 48.75
CA GLY A 301 -44.98 24.87 47.36
C GLY A 301 -44.36 25.76 46.28
N HIS A 302 -43.53 26.76 46.61
CA HIS A 302 -43.09 27.77 45.62
C HIS A 302 -41.57 28.08 45.67
N CYS A 303 -40.73 27.06 45.89
CA CYS A 303 -39.27 27.21 45.84
C CYS A 303 -38.77 27.73 44.47
N ASP A 304 -39.50 27.43 43.40
CA ASP A 304 -39.17 27.81 42.02
C ASP A 304 -39.38 29.31 41.73
N GLU A 305 -40.07 30.02 42.62
CA GLU A 305 -40.34 31.45 42.46
C GLU A 305 -39.41 32.38 43.21
N CYS A 306 -38.61 31.83 44.14
CA CYS A 306 -37.61 32.55 44.92
C CYS A 306 -36.55 33.18 44.01
N ALA A 307 -36.19 34.45 44.27
CA ALA A 307 -35.17 35.16 43.50
C ALA A 307 -33.82 34.43 43.48
N ASN A 308 -33.43 33.77 44.58
CA ASN A 308 -32.20 32.98 44.65
C ASN A 308 -32.28 31.70 43.80
N CYS A 309 -33.39 30.96 43.82
CA CYS A 309 -33.57 29.77 42.99
C CYS A 309 -33.67 30.12 41.50
N LYS A 310 -34.38 31.20 41.14
CA LYS A 310 -34.45 31.72 39.77
C LYS A 310 -33.09 32.20 39.26
N ASN A 311 -32.28 32.85 40.11
CA ASN A 311 -30.93 33.27 39.74
C ASN A 311 -29.98 32.08 39.59
N ARG A 312 -30.12 31.05 40.43
CA ARG A 312 -29.36 29.80 40.34
C ARG A 312 -29.68 29.02 39.06
N MET A 313 -30.96 28.80 38.75
CA MET A 313 -31.38 28.15 37.50
C MET A 313 -30.87 28.90 36.25
N LYS A 314 -30.95 30.24 36.25
CA LYS A 314 -30.39 31.06 35.16
C LYS A 314 -28.86 30.98 35.08
N SER A 315 -28.17 30.81 36.21
CA SER A 315 -26.72 30.59 36.24
C SER A 315 -26.36 29.22 35.69
N ASP A 316 -27.10 28.17 36.08
CA ASP A 316 -26.88 26.80 35.63
C ASP A 316 -27.17 26.65 34.13
N GLU A 317 -28.21 27.33 33.60
CA GLU A 317 -28.52 27.37 32.17
C GLU A 317 -27.44 28.13 31.35
N ARG A 318 -26.88 29.21 31.92
CA ARG A 318 -25.73 29.91 31.32
C ARG A 318 -24.46 29.06 31.33
N GLN A 319 -24.22 28.29 32.39
CA GLN A 319 -23.09 27.36 32.45
C GLN A 319 -23.27 26.23 31.42
N LEU A 320 -24.46 25.63 31.34
CA LEU A 320 -24.75 24.58 30.36
C LEU A 320 -24.56 25.05 28.90
N THR A 321 -24.89 26.30 28.59
CA THR A 321 -24.66 26.87 27.25
C THR A 321 -23.17 27.05 26.96
N ILE A 322 -22.38 27.58 27.91
CA ILE A 322 -20.92 27.70 27.78
C ILE A 322 -20.27 26.32 27.57
N TRP A 323 -20.62 25.33 28.39
CA TRP A 323 -20.07 23.96 28.27
C TRP A 323 -20.48 23.27 26.96
N ARG A 324 -21.68 23.55 26.43
CA ARG A 324 -22.10 23.07 25.09
C ARG A 324 -21.24 23.66 23.99
N GLU A 325 -20.99 24.96 24.04
CA GLU A 325 -20.17 25.67 23.06
C GLU A 325 -18.72 25.20 23.10
N GLU A 326 -18.13 25.07 24.29
CA GLU A 326 -16.77 24.56 24.49
C GLU A 326 -16.63 23.10 24.00
N ARG A 327 -17.62 22.24 24.31
CA ARG A 327 -17.67 20.87 23.79
C ARG A 327 -17.72 20.85 22.27
N ALA A 328 -18.58 21.67 21.67
CA ALA A 328 -18.74 21.73 20.23
C ALA A 328 -17.48 22.27 19.54
N GLU A 329 -16.79 23.23 20.14
CA GLU A 329 -15.51 23.75 19.65
C GLU A 329 -14.40 22.69 19.69
N LYS A 330 -14.19 22.04 20.85
CA LYS A 330 -13.18 21.00 20.99
C LYS A 330 -13.43 19.79 20.07
N MET A 331 -14.70 19.40 19.90
CA MET A 331 -15.09 18.37 18.94
C MET A 331 -14.81 18.76 17.49
N ARG A 332 -15.05 20.03 17.10
CA ARG A 332 -14.71 20.53 15.76
C ARG A 332 -13.21 20.54 15.52
N ARG A 333 -12.42 20.99 16.50
CA ARG A 333 -10.95 21.02 16.43
C ARG A 333 -10.37 19.61 16.30
N LEU A 334 -10.83 18.68 17.14
CA LEU A 334 -10.41 17.29 17.10
C LEU A 334 -10.75 16.64 15.74
N LYS A 335 -11.96 16.88 15.22
CA LYS A 335 -12.36 16.39 13.90
C LYS A 335 -11.42 16.93 12.81
N GLY A 336 -11.14 18.24 12.81
CA GLY A 336 -10.25 18.85 11.84
C GLY A 336 -8.84 18.23 11.84
N LEU A 337 -8.24 18.00 13.01
CA LEU A 337 -6.93 17.36 13.11
C LEU A 337 -6.94 15.89 12.67
N LYS A 338 -8.00 15.14 13.00
CA LYS A 338 -8.15 13.75 12.54
C LYS A 338 -8.29 13.65 11.02
N ASP A 339 -9.09 14.54 10.43
CA ASP A 339 -9.29 14.61 8.98
C ASP A 339 -7.97 14.97 8.28
N GLN A 340 -7.22 15.95 8.82
CA GLN A 340 -5.90 16.34 8.30
C GLN A 340 -4.88 15.19 8.37
N ARG A 341 -4.84 14.46 9.48
CA ARG A 341 -3.99 13.27 9.63
C ARG A 341 -4.36 12.18 8.63
N GLN A 342 -5.66 11.91 8.47
CA GLN A 342 -6.14 10.92 7.51
C GLN A 342 -5.75 11.30 6.08
N GLN A 343 -5.88 12.58 5.73
CA GLN A 343 -5.44 13.10 4.45
C GLN A 343 -3.94 12.90 4.23
N ARG A 344 -3.08 13.27 5.19
CA ARG A 344 -1.63 13.04 5.10
C ARG A 344 -1.26 11.57 4.95
N ARG A 345 -1.94 10.68 5.69
CA ARG A 345 -1.71 9.23 5.57
C ARG A 345 -2.09 8.72 4.18
N GLN A 346 -3.18 9.22 3.61
CA GLN A 346 -3.57 8.89 2.25
C GLN A 346 -2.53 9.39 1.24
N GLU A 347 -2.09 10.64 1.37
CA GLU A 347 -1.06 11.23 0.49
C GLU A 347 0.28 10.46 0.56
N LEU A 348 0.67 10.00 1.75
CA LEU A 348 1.84 9.15 1.96
C LEU A 348 1.66 7.76 1.34
N ALA A 349 0.48 7.14 1.49
CA ALA A 349 0.18 5.85 0.88
C ALA A 349 0.19 5.94 -0.65
N ASP A 350 -0.47 6.95 -1.23
CA ASP A 350 -0.45 7.22 -2.65
C ASP A 350 1.00 7.47 -3.14
N ARG A 351 1.82 8.16 -2.35
CA ARG A 351 3.25 8.37 -2.64
C ARG A 351 4.03 7.05 -2.61
N GLN A 352 3.77 6.17 -1.65
CA GLN A 352 4.40 4.85 -1.58
C GLN A 352 4.01 3.96 -2.77
N GLU A 353 2.75 4.00 -3.20
CA GLU A 353 2.27 3.30 -4.39
C GLU A 353 2.94 3.84 -5.67
N ARG A 354 3.08 5.16 -5.81
CA ARG A 354 3.86 5.75 -6.91
C ARG A 354 5.30 5.25 -6.91
N LYS A 355 5.95 5.19 -5.75
CA LYS A 355 7.34 4.70 -5.62
C LYS A 355 7.49 3.22 -5.96
N SER A 356 6.53 2.36 -5.60
CA SER A 356 6.64 0.92 -5.90
C SER A 356 6.61 0.64 -7.41
N MET A 357 5.96 1.49 -8.20
CA MET A 357 5.92 1.35 -9.66
C MET A 357 7.29 1.54 -10.33
N PHE A 358 8.20 2.30 -9.72
CA PHE A 358 9.53 2.58 -10.27
C PHE A 358 10.64 1.74 -9.64
N ARG A 359 10.30 0.88 -8.66
CA ARG A 359 11.22 -0.12 -8.15
C ARG A 359 11.21 -1.32 -9.10
N CYS A 360 12.24 -1.39 -9.95
CA CYS A 360 12.59 -2.60 -10.68
C CYS A 360 13.30 -3.59 -9.75
#